data_AF-E7FSP2-F1
#
_entry.id   AF-E7FSP2-F1
#
_cell.length_a   1.000
_cell.length_b   1.000
_cell.length_c   1.000
_cell.angle_alpha   90.00
_cell.angle_beta   90.00
_cell.angle_gamma   90.00
#
_symmetry.space_group_name_H-M   'P 1'
#
loop_
_entity.id
_entity.type
_entity.pdbx_description
1 polymer ?
#
loop_
_entity_poly.entity_id
_entity_poly.type
_entity_poly.pdbx_seq_one_letter_code
_entity_poly.pdbx_strand_id
1 'polypeptide(L)'
;MEISNKFQKSDMTYEKLLSKDVLDDICQKTTGQKEYKVEFIDEVNVGRLLTIKYDGKINYVTLSEIDFKKGRNSAMQSAASALTRYFLDNSENKKLYFYFLDFIGNAKTDYLVFVYRLLKTSGVEFINDVDKIGISIKPFNSMNDILMTRGYMKKRQNFSSYITKNDRDEIEVYAKTYGANKKEATMLCAAMAKIDSSSMVVYQVKEKNLDKLPEPDRNVMTKLGVHLEQIDEEITRTMGKGESLRSKIFTYNLLRVRGAKKCAWCDCDVPQIIEGAHIWPVYKIRKSPLDEENKRIAATDGNNGIWLCRNHHKLFDEGIVYIDAKSLNLQLKSSFNGYSYIQKSIKISDASDYIDNKEAKQYLEKRYDLIK
;
A
#
# COMPACT_ATOMS: atom_id res chain seq x y z
N MET A 1 20.90 -23.61 17.67
CA MET A 1 19.75 -23.27 16.82
C MET A 1 18.51 -23.69 17.56
N GLU A 2 17.61 -22.75 17.82
CA GLU A 2 16.31 -23.00 18.43
C GLU A 2 15.24 -22.95 17.32
N ILE A 3 14.46 -24.03 17.19
CA ILE A 3 13.46 -24.19 16.12
C ILE A 3 12.13 -24.60 16.75
N SER A 4 11.11 -23.74 16.68
CA SER A 4 9.74 -24.13 17.06
C SER A 4 9.23 -25.19 16.09
N ASN A 5 9.01 -26.42 16.58
CA ASN A 5 8.91 -27.60 15.72
C ASN A 5 7.54 -27.76 15.03
N LYS A 6 6.46 -27.27 15.66
CA LYS A 6 5.08 -27.51 15.21
C LYS A 6 4.55 -26.39 14.32
N PHE A 7 3.81 -26.76 13.27
CA PHE A 7 3.02 -25.82 12.47
C PHE A 7 1.59 -25.67 13.02
N GLN A 8 0.98 -24.50 12.89
CA GLN A 8 -0.35 -24.23 13.45
C GLN A 8 -1.49 -25.03 12.79
N LYS A 9 -1.33 -25.47 11.53
CA LYS A 9 -2.39 -26.12 10.72
C LYS A 9 -1.87 -27.29 9.87
N SER A 10 -0.88 -28.03 10.36
CA SER A 10 -0.29 -29.17 9.65
C SER A 10 0.39 -30.14 10.62
N ASP A 11 0.30 -31.43 10.30
CA ASP A 11 1.03 -32.50 11.02
C ASP A 11 2.51 -32.62 10.59
N MET A 12 2.94 -31.79 9.63
CA MET A 12 4.35 -31.62 9.28
C MET A 12 5.07 -30.91 10.42
N THR A 13 6.36 -31.21 10.62
CA THR A 13 7.22 -30.56 11.61
C THR A 13 8.47 -30.00 10.93
N TYR A 14 9.12 -29.01 11.55
CA TYR A 14 10.39 -28.49 11.00
C TYR A 14 11.48 -29.53 11.01
N GLU A 15 11.48 -30.44 11.99
CA GLU A 15 12.37 -31.59 12.03
C GLU A 15 12.26 -32.48 10.79
N LYS A 16 11.05 -32.63 10.23
CA LYS A 16 10.85 -33.38 8.97
C LYS A 16 11.16 -32.55 7.73
N LEU A 17 11.02 -31.23 7.81
CA LEU A 17 11.19 -30.32 6.69
C LEU A 17 12.66 -29.93 6.44
N LEU A 18 13.45 -29.80 7.51
CA LEU A 18 14.81 -29.29 7.47
C LEU A 18 15.81 -30.45 7.45
N SER A 19 16.39 -30.69 6.28
CA SER A 19 17.52 -31.61 6.17
C SER A 19 18.77 -31.03 6.84
N LYS A 20 19.72 -31.91 7.16
CA LYS A 20 21.03 -31.50 7.69
C LYS A 20 21.73 -30.51 6.74
N ASP A 21 21.70 -30.75 5.43
CA ASP A 21 22.33 -29.86 4.45
C ASP A 21 21.73 -28.45 4.46
N VAL A 22 20.41 -28.32 4.67
CA VAL A 22 19.76 -27.01 4.79
C VAL A 22 20.19 -26.30 6.08
N LEU A 23 20.26 -27.02 7.19
CA LEU A 23 20.71 -26.45 8.46
C LEU A 23 22.19 -26.07 8.42
N ASP A 24 23.04 -26.88 7.77
CA ASP A 24 24.47 -26.61 7.56
C ASP A 24 24.65 -25.34 6.71
N ASP A 25 23.93 -25.20 5.58
CA ASP A 25 24.01 -24.00 4.72
C ASP A 25 23.53 -22.74 5.47
N ILE A 26 22.40 -22.83 6.20
CA ILE A 26 21.90 -21.72 7.02
C ILE A 26 22.92 -21.34 8.10
N CYS A 27 23.49 -22.32 8.81
CA CYS A 27 24.48 -22.07 9.86
C CYS A 27 25.68 -21.31 9.29
N GLN A 28 26.24 -21.85 8.20
CA GLN A 28 27.44 -21.32 7.57
C GLN A 28 27.19 -19.90 7.04
N LYS A 29 26.05 -19.64 6.40
CA LYS A 29 25.73 -18.33 5.82
C LYS A 29 25.38 -17.26 6.85
N THR A 30 24.85 -17.65 8.01
CA THR A 30 24.44 -16.69 9.06
C THR A 30 25.53 -16.46 10.12
N THR A 31 26.36 -17.46 10.40
CA THR A 31 27.36 -17.42 11.50
C THR A 31 28.79 -17.71 11.07
N GLY A 32 29.00 -18.25 9.86
CA GLY A 32 30.30 -18.77 9.42
C GLY A 32 30.69 -20.12 10.03
N GLN A 33 29.87 -20.67 10.93
CA GLN A 33 30.17 -21.92 11.64
C GLN A 33 29.60 -23.14 10.91
N LYS A 34 30.26 -24.29 11.11
CA LYS A 34 29.80 -25.60 10.63
C LYS A 34 29.26 -26.51 11.74
N GLU A 35 29.60 -26.19 12.98
CA GLU A 35 29.16 -26.94 14.15
C GLU A 35 28.07 -26.17 14.89
N TYR A 36 26.97 -26.86 15.19
CA TYR A 36 25.84 -26.30 15.92
C TYR A 36 25.08 -27.40 16.65
N LYS A 37 24.34 -26.98 17.67
CA LYS A 37 23.33 -27.82 18.32
C LYS A 37 21.95 -27.38 17.85
N VAL A 38 21.05 -28.32 17.61
CA VAL A 38 19.65 -28.05 17.27
C VAL A 38 18.79 -28.43 18.46
N GLU A 39 17.93 -27.51 18.85
CA GLU A 39 16.88 -27.74 19.82
C GLU A 39 15.54 -27.49 19.15
N PHE A 40 14.72 -28.54 19.08
CA PHE A 40 13.35 -28.46 18.61
C PHE A 40 12.44 -28.18 19.79
N ILE A 41 11.91 -26.96 19.86
CA ILE A 41 11.04 -26.52 20.95
C ILE A 41 9.60 -26.90 20.59
N ASP A 42 8.87 -27.47 21.56
CA ASP A 42 7.47 -27.88 21.37
C ASP A 42 6.48 -26.71 21.45
N GLU A 43 6.72 -25.70 20.62
CA GLU A 43 5.87 -24.51 20.49
C GLU A 43 5.29 -24.43 19.08
N VAL A 44 4.08 -23.88 18.98
CA VAL A 44 3.45 -23.58 17.70
C VAL A 44 4.21 -22.40 17.07
N ASN A 45 4.86 -22.65 15.94
CA ASN A 45 5.60 -21.61 15.22
C ASN A 45 4.62 -20.57 14.67
N VAL A 46 4.84 -19.30 15.00
CA VAL A 46 4.14 -18.18 14.35
C VAL A 46 4.93 -17.83 13.10
N GLY A 47 4.59 -18.51 12.01
CA GLY A 47 5.26 -18.39 10.72
C GLY A 47 6.33 -19.47 10.50
N ARG A 48 7.32 -19.15 9.67
CA ARG A 48 8.45 -20.04 9.35
C ARG A 48 9.77 -19.44 9.78
N LEU A 49 10.04 -19.47 11.08
CA LEU A 49 11.15 -18.77 11.70
C LEU A 49 12.06 -19.73 12.49
N LEU A 50 13.37 -19.62 12.28
CA LEU A 50 14.42 -20.17 13.12
C LEU A 50 15.10 -19.06 13.90
N THR A 51 15.58 -19.37 15.11
CA THR A 51 16.39 -18.45 15.92
C THR A 51 17.77 -19.07 16.16
N ILE A 52 18.82 -18.37 15.74
CA ILE A 52 20.20 -18.82 15.89
C ILE A 52 20.95 -17.82 16.78
N LYS A 53 21.26 -18.25 18.00
CA LYS A 53 22.09 -17.50 18.94
C LYS A 53 23.55 -17.88 18.74
N TYR A 54 24.41 -16.90 18.44
CA TYR A 54 25.84 -17.10 18.26
C TYR A 54 26.59 -15.81 18.58
N ASP A 55 27.67 -15.88 19.36
CA ASP A 55 28.53 -14.72 19.65
C ASP A 55 27.76 -13.48 20.15
N GLY A 56 26.84 -13.68 21.09
CA GLY A 56 25.97 -12.62 21.61
C GLY A 56 24.99 -12.01 20.59
N LYS A 57 24.90 -12.57 19.36
CA LYS A 57 23.98 -12.15 18.29
C LYS A 57 22.78 -13.07 18.21
N ILE A 58 21.61 -12.48 17.92
CA ILE A 58 20.39 -13.22 17.58
C ILE A 58 20.15 -13.12 16.07
N ASN A 59 20.26 -14.24 15.38
CA ASN A 59 19.99 -14.32 13.94
C ASN A 59 18.64 -15.00 13.73
N TYR A 60 17.66 -14.22 13.29
CA TYR A 60 16.36 -14.71 12.86
C TYR A 60 16.45 -15.15 11.40
N VAL A 61 15.98 -16.35 11.07
CA VAL A 61 15.95 -16.84 9.69
C VAL A 61 14.52 -17.20 9.33
N THR A 62 13.90 -16.43 8.45
CA THR A 62 12.60 -16.79 7.88
C THR A 62 12.77 -17.68 6.66
N LEU A 63 11.97 -18.73 6.57
CA LEU A 63 12.00 -19.68 5.46
C LEU A 63 10.88 -19.40 4.46
N SER A 64 11.15 -19.65 3.18
CA SER A 64 10.16 -19.56 2.12
C SER A 64 9.06 -20.62 2.23
N GLU A 65 8.00 -20.43 1.43
CA GLU A 65 7.08 -21.51 1.11
C GLU A 65 7.77 -22.61 0.28
N ILE A 66 7.26 -23.84 0.39
CA ILE A 66 7.70 -24.99 -0.45
C ILE A 66 6.76 -25.23 -1.61
N ASP A 67 5.54 -24.69 -1.55
CA ASP A 67 4.54 -24.83 -2.61
C ASP A 67 3.96 -23.48 -2.98
N PHE A 68 4.54 -22.86 -4.00
CA PHE A 68 4.06 -21.59 -4.54
C PHE A 68 2.81 -21.74 -5.42
N LYS A 69 2.30 -22.96 -5.64
CA LYS A 69 1.02 -23.18 -6.34
C LYS A 69 -0.18 -22.91 -5.45
N LYS A 70 -0.04 -23.05 -4.12
CA LYS A 70 -1.12 -22.83 -3.13
C LYS A 70 -1.54 -21.36 -2.94
N GLY A 71 -0.86 -20.44 -3.64
CA GLY A 71 -1.24 -19.04 -3.73
C GLY A 71 -0.32 -18.10 -2.95
N ARG A 72 -0.23 -16.86 -3.46
CA ARG A 72 0.70 -15.81 -3.01
C ARG A 72 0.59 -15.43 -1.52
N ASN A 73 -0.57 -15.63 -0.90
CA ASN A 73 -0.84 -15.15 0.46
C ASN A 73 -0.09 -15.96 1.53
N SER A 74 0.14 -17.26 1.33
CA SER A 74 0.85 -18.12 2.30
C SER A 74 2.31 -17.69 2.45
N ALA A 75 2.97 -17.41 1.31
CA ALA A 75 4.36 -16.97 1.25
C ALA A 75 4.60 -15.67 2.02
N MET A 76 3.60 -14.80 2.07
CA MET A 76 3.68 -13.50 2.71
C MET A 76 3.52 -13.54 4.23
N GLN A 77 2.63 -14.39 4.75
CA GLN A 77 2.25 -14.38 6.16
C GLN A 77 3.42 -14.74 7.08
N SER A 78 4.22 -15.72 6.66
CA SER A 78 5.38 -16.19 7.44
C SER A 78 6.46 -15.12 7.54
N ALA A 79 6.85 -14.53 6.41
CA ALA A 79 7.88 -13.50 6.36
C ALA A 79 7.49 -12.22 7.11
N ALA A 80 6.23 -11.78 6.95
CA ALA A 80 5.73 -10.62 7.68
C ALA A 80 5.66 -10.87 9.19
N SER A 81 5.31 -12.08 9.63
CA SER A 81 5.29 -12.42 11.06
C SER A 81 6.69 -12.46 11.66
N ALA A 82 7.67 -12.97 10.91
CA ALA A 82 9.08 -12.93 11.29
C ALA A 82 9.60 -11.48 11.40
N LEU A 83 9.25 -10.62 10.44
CA LEU A 83 9.57 -9.19 10.49
C LEU A 83 8.97 -8.53 11.73
N THR A 84 7.71 -8.82 12.05
CA THR A 84 7.04 -8.29 13.25
C THR A 84 7.77 -8.72 14.52
N ARG A 85 8.10 -10.01 14.65
CA ARG A 85 8.88 -10.53 15.79
C ARG A 85 10.25 -9.84 15.89
N TYR A 86 10.94 -9.72 14.76
CA TYR A 86 12.24 -9.04 14.70
C TYR A 86 12.15 -7.60 15.21
N PHE A 87 11.17 -6.80 14.78
CA PHE A 87 11.06 -5.42 15.27
C PHE A 87 10.63 -5.31 16.73
N LEU A 88 9.80 -6.23 17.22
CA LEU A 88 9.32 -6.20 18.60
C LEU A 88 10.35 -6.71 19.62
N ASP A 89 11.31 -7.53 19.21
CA ASP A 89 12.47 -7.86 20.04
C ASP A 89 13.24 -6.57 20.39
N ASN A 90 13.73 -6.44 21.61
CA ASN A 90 14.52 -5.30 22.07
C ASN A 90 16.03 -5.58 22.12
N SER A 91 16.44 -6.79 21.72
CA SER A 91 17.86 -7.16 21.60
C SER A 91 18.57 -6.23 20.61
N GLU A 92 19.71 -5.67 21.04
CA GLU A 92 20.49 -4.71 20.25
C GLU A 92 21.21 -5.37 19.08
N ASN A 93 21.75 -6.57 19.30
CA ASN A 93 22.59 -7.27 18.33
C ASN A 93 21.82 -8.40 17.66
N LYS A 94 21.01 -8.04 16.66
CA LYS A 94 20.17 -9.00 15.94
C LYS A 94 20.12 -8.73 14.45
N LYS A 95 19.87 -9.79 13.69
CA LYS A 95 19.68 -9.75 12.23
C LYS A 95 18.50 -10.59 11.81
N LEU A 96 17.90 -10.23 10.68
CA LEU A 96 16.83 -11.01 10.05
C LEU A 96 17.25 -11.41 8.64
N TYR A 97 17.21 -12.71 8.39
CA TYR A 97 17.59 -13.33 7.13
C TYR A 97 16.38 -13.99 6.46
N PHE A 98 16.41 -14.09 5.14
CA PHE A 98 15.45 -14.86 4.36
C PHE A 98 16.16 -15.98 3.60
N TYR A 99 15.66 -17.21 3.76
CA TYR A 99 16.19 -18.41 3.11
C TYR A 99 15.11 -19.10 2.29
N PHE A 100 15.40 -19.34 1.01
CA PHE A 100 14.56 -20.13 0.11
C PHE A 100 14.82 -21.63 0.32
N LEU A 101 13.78 -22.37 0.71
CA LEU A 101 13.78 -23.83 0.69
C LEU A 101 13.66 -24.36 -0.74
N ASP A 102 13.82 -25.66 -0.94
CA ASP A 102 13.39 -26.28 -2.20
C ASP A 102 11.88 -26.17 -2.35
N PHE A 103 11.44 -25.76 -3.54
CA PHE A 103 10.04 -25.43 -3.77
C PHE A 103 9.55 -25.88 -5.15
N ILE A 104 8.23 -26.00 -5.26
CA ILE A 104 7.51 -26.17 -6.52
C ILE A 104 6.73 -24.91 -6.88
N GLY A 105 6.55 -24.66 -8.18
CA GLY A 105 5.82 -23.50 -8.69
C GLY A 105 6.71 -22.29 -8.97
N ASN A 106 6.10 -21.11 -9.14
CA ASN A 106 6.81 -19.90 -9.54
C ASN A 106 7.01 -18.94 -8.34
N ALA A 107 8.21 -18.93 -7.79
CA ALA A 107 8.61 -18.01 -6.72
C ALA A 107 8.92 -16.58 -7.20
N LYS A 108 8.85 -16.30 -8.52
CA LYS A 108 9.26 -15.04 -9.17
C LYS A 108 8.13 -14.25 -9.81
N THR A 109 6.88 -14.42 -9.36
CA THR A 109 5.80 -13.54 -9.81
C THR A 109 6.08 -12.09 -9.41
N ASP A 110 5.62 -11.11 -10.20
CA ASP A 110 5.82 -9.68 -9.92
C ASP A 110 5.43 -9.29 -8.48
N TYR A 111 4.36 -9.89 -7.97
CA TYR A 111 3.90 -9.67 -6.61
C TYR A 111 4.88 -10.22 -5.56
N LEU A 112 5.40 -11.44 -5.74
CA LEU A 112 6.37 -12.02 -4.81
C LEU A 112 7.67 -11.23 -4.83
N VAL A 113 8.15 -10.84 -6.02
CA VAL A 113 9.33 -9.99 -6.15
C VAL A 113 9.09 -8.65 -5.45
N PHE A 114 7.93 -8.01 -5.63
CA PHE A 114 7.56 -6.80 -4.89
C PHE A 114 7.68 -6.99 -3.37
N VAL A 115 7.14 -8.08 -2.83
CA VAL A 115 7.23 -8.41 -1.39
C VAL A 115 8.67 -8.64 -0.95
N TYR A 116 9.48 -9.37 -1.72
CA TYR A 116 10.89 -9.61 -1.39
C TYR A 116 11.68 -8.30 -1.35
N ARG A 117 11.40 -7.39 -2.29
CA ARG A 117 12.01 -6.05 -2.29
C ARG A 117 11.58 -5.25 -1.06
N LEU A 118 10.32 -5.32 -0.60
CA LEU A 118 9.89 -4.68 0.65
C LEU A 118 10.66 -5.23 1.86
N LEU A 119 10.79 -6.55 1.96
CA LEU A 119 11.58 -7.21 3.02
C LEU A 119 13.04 -6.76 2.98
N LYS A 120 13.67 -6.80 1.80
CA LYS A 120 15.07 -6.36 1.61
C LYS A 120 15.27 -4.91 2.05
N THR A 121 14.33 -4.03 1.67
CA THR A 121 14.33 -2.61 2.05
C THR A 121 14.16 -2.42 3.56
N SER A 122 13.36 -3.27 4.20
CA SER A 122 13.14 -3.25 5.65
C SER A 122 14.37 -3.72 6.45
N GLY A 123 15.41 -4.21 5.79
CA GLY A 123 16.65 -4.70 6.40
C GLY A 123 16.81 -6.23 6.42
N VAL A 124 15.97 -6.98 5.70
CA VAL A 124 16.10 -8.45 5.62
C VAL A 124 17.21 -8.86 4.66
N GLU A 125 18.13 -9.71 5.12
CA GLU A 125 19.23 -10.24 4.31
C GLU A 125 18.82 -11.56 3.62
N PHE A 126 18.67 -11.56 2.29
CA PHE A 126 18.47 -12.77 1.51
C PHE A 126 19.81 -13.49 1.31
N ILE A 127 19.89 -14.77 1.68
CA ILE A 127 21.17 -15.51 1.77
C ILE A 127 21.35 -16.60 0.70
N ASN A 128 20.34 -16.87 -0.12
CA ASN A 128 20.42 -17.86 -1.19
C ASN A 128 19.49 -17.55 -2.38
N ASP A 129 19.11 -16.28 -2.58
CA ASP A 129 18.21 -15.86 -3.65
C ASP A 129 18.81 -16.09 -5.05
N VAL A 130 20.08 -15.74 -5.26
CA VAL A 130 20.77 -15.99 -6.52
C VAL A 130 20.78 -17.48 -6.85
N ASP A 131 21.11 -18.33 -5.87
CA ASP A 131 21.20 -19.78 -6.07
C ASP A 131 19.83 -20.43 -6.29
N LYS A 132 18.80 -20.02 -5.51
CA LYS A 132 17.48 -20.70 -5.49
C LYS A 132 16.48 -20.14 -6.49
N ILE A 133 16.52 -18.86 -6.80
CA ILE A 133 15.57 -18.23 -7.74
C ILE A 133 16.27 -17.60 -8.95
N GLY A 134 17.60 -17.51 -8.97
CA GLY A 134 18.36 -16.99 -10.11
C GLY A 134 18.35 -15.46 -10.21
N ILE A 135 17.97 -14.75 -9.14
CA ILE A 135 17.96 -13.28 -9.09
C ILE A 135 18.51 -12.78 -7.77
N SER A 136 19.20 -11.65 -7.81
CA SER A 136 19.59 -10.90 -6.61
C SER A 136 18.50 -9.89 -6.27
N ILE A 137 17.79 -10.10 -5.16
CA ILE A 137 16.74 -9.20 -4.69
C ILE A 137 17.36 -7.85 -4.29
N LYS A 138 16.92 -6.79 -4.97
CA LYS A 138 17.36 -5.41 -4.73
C LYS A 138 16.35 -4.65 -3.86
N PRO A 139 16.80 -3.79 -2.92
CA PRO A 139 15.90 -2.95 -2.17
C PRO A 139 15.19 -1.93 -3.08
N PHE A 140 14.15 -1.31 -2.55
CA PHE A 140 13.59 -0.07 -3.08
C PHE A 140 14.48 1.09 -2.65
N ASN A 141 14.63 2.09 -3.53
CA ASN A 141 15.45 3.27 -3.23
C ASN A 141 14.61 4.55 -3.00
N SER A 142 13.31 4.52 -3.32
CA SER A 142 12.41 5.66 -3.15
C SER A 142 10.95 5.21 -3.12
N MET A 143 10.07 6.11 -2.68
CA MET A 143 8.62 5.93 -2.79
C MET A 143 8.19 5.71 -4.25
N ASN A 144 8.74 6.47 -5.20
CA ASN A 144 8.38 6.34 -6.62
C ASN A 144 8.72 4.96 -7.18
N ASP A 145 9.83 4.35 -6.77
CA ASP A 145 10.17 2.97 -7.15
C ASP A 145 9.12 1.96 -6.66
N ILE A 146 8.59 2.14 -5.44
CA ILE A 146 7.47 1.35 -4.90
C ILE A 146 6.19 1.58 -5.72
N LEU A 147 5.83 2.84 -6.00
CA LEU A 147 4.62 3.20 -6.76
C LEU A 147 4.64 2.54 -8.16
N MET A 148 5.79 2.65 -8.85
CA MET A 148 5.97 2.10 -10.19
C MET A 148 5.97 0.58 -10.20
N THR A 149 6.74 -0.06 -9.30
CA THR A 149 6.84 -1.52 -9.24
C THR A 149 5.52 -2.19 -8.91
N ARG A 150 4.73 -1.59 -8.01
CA ARG A 150 3.41 -2.12 -7.66
C ARG A 150 2.36 -1.86 -8.74
N GLY A 151 2.65 -0.97 -9.69
CA GLY A 151 1.70 -0.57 -10.72
C GLY A 151 0.57 0.29 -10.19
N TYR A 152 0.82 1.11 -9.16
CA TYR A 152 -0.19 2.01 -8.60
C TYR A 152 -0.73 3.04 -9.58
N MET A 153 -0.06 3.25 -10.71
CA MET A 153 -0.56 4.06 -11.82
C MET A 153 -1.77 3.43 -12.53
N LYS A 154 -2.01 2.12 -12.36
CA LYS A 154 -3.12 1.42 -13.01
C LYS A 154 -4.45 1.79 -12.33
N LYS A 155 -5.43 2.22 -13.13
CA LYS A 155 -6.80 2.52 -12.71
C LYS A 155 -7.55 1.25 -12.26
N ARG A 156 -8.54 1.41 -11.38
CA ARG A 156 -9.47 0.37 -10.91
C ARG A 156 -8.80 -0.93 -10.44
N GLN A 157 -7.62 -0.82 -9.83
CA GLN A 157 -6.94 -1.98 -9.25
C GLN A 157 -7.40 -2.18 -7.82
N ASN A 158 -7.40 -3.43 -7.36
CA ASN A 158 -7.78 -3.77 -5.99
C ASN A 158 -6.54 -4.06 -5.14
N PHE A 159 -5.71 -3.05 -4.89
CA PHE A 159 -4.53 -3.22 -4.06
C PHE A 159 -4.87 -3.42 -2.58
N SER A 160 -3.99 -4.10 -1.85
CA SER A 160 -4.08 -4.31 -0.40
C SER A 160 -3.80 -3.04 0.40
N SER A 161 -3.06 -2.11 -0.20
CA SER A 161 -2.81 -0.77 0.32
C SER A 161 -2.54 0.22 -0.80
N TYR A 162 -2.68 1.51 -0.52
CA TYR A 162 -2.29 2.62 -1.39
C TYR A 162 -1.36 3.56 -0.61
N ILE A 163 -0.49 4.28 -1.34
CA ILE A 163 0.47 5.22 -0.74
C ILE A 163 0.43 6.51 -1.54
N THR A 164 0.49 7.64 -0.84
CA THR A 164 0.68 8.96 -1.44
C THR A 164 1.40 9.89 -0.46
N LYS A 165 1.64 11.13 -0.87
CA LYS A 165 2.06 12.21 0.03
C LYS A 165 1.01 13.32 0.03
N ASN A 166 0.84 13.95 1.18
CA ASN A 166 0.04 15.16 1.30
C ASN A 166 0.87 16.42 1.04
N ASP A 167 0.24 17.58 1.16
CA ASP A 167 0.85 18.89 0.92
C ASP A 167 1.92 19.30 1.93
N ARG A 168 2.00 18.61 3.07
CA ARG A 168 3.00 18.80 4.12
C ARG A 168 4.16 17.81 4.00
N ASP A 169 4.24 17.11 2.87
CA ASP A 169 5.21 16.05 2.59
C ASP A 169 5.09 14.82 3.51
N GLU A 170 3.99 14.68 4.27
CA GLU A 170 3.73 13.49 5.07
C GLU A 170 3.25 12.34 4.18
N ILE A 171 3.78 11.14 4.45
CA ILE A 171 3.41 9.90 3.78
C ILE A 171 2.06 9.43 4.32
N GLU A 172 1.13 9.17 3.40
CA GLU A 172 -0.19 8.64 3.70
C GLU A 172 -0.30 7.22 3.15
N VAL A 173 -0.50 6.24 4.04
CA VAL A 173 -0.72 4.85 3.68
C VAL A 173 -2.17 4.47 4.00
N TYR A 174 -2.93 4.10 2.97
CA TYR A 174 -4.29 3.59 3.13
C TYR A 174 -4.25 2.07 3.14
N ALA A 175 -4.32 1.47 4.33
CA ALA A 175 -4.14 0.03 4.54
C ALA A 175 -5.48 -0.66 4.78
N LYS A 176 -5.79 -1.67 3.96
CA LYS A 176 -6.98 -2.50 4.18
C LYS A 176 -6.77 -3.45 5.34
N THR A 177 -7.79 -3.54 6.20
CA THR A 177 -7.74 -4.33 7.42
C THR A 177 -8.15 -5.78 7.24
N TYR A 178 -8.51 -6.28 6.05
CA TYR A 178 -8.98 -7.66 5.87
C TYR A 178 -7.92 -8.62 5.28
N GLY A 179 -7.93 -9.87 5.75
CA GLY A 179 -7.18 -10.97 5.16
C GLY A 179 -5.65 -10.77 5.14
N ALA A 180 -5.01 -11.17 4.04
CA ALA A 180 -3.55 -11.08 3.88
C ALA A 180 -3.04 -9.64 3.72
N ASN A 181 -3.93 -8.68 3.43
CA ASN A 181 -3.59 -7.26 3.21
C ASN A 181 -2.89 -6.63 4.43
N LYS A 182 -3.30 -7.07 5.63
CA LYS A 182 -2.76 -6.62 6.92
C LYS A 182 -1.24 -6.73 6.98
N LYS A 183 -0.70 -7.86 6.53
CA LYS A 183 0.73 -8.18 6.60
C LYS A 183 1.56 -7.38 5.61
N GLU A 184 0.96 -7.03 4.48
CA GLU A 184 1.61 -6.20 3.47
C GLU A 184 1.80 -4.77 3.95
N ALA A 185 0.82 -4.23 4.68
CA ALA A 185 0.90 -2.91 5.26
C ALA A 185 2.09 -2.78 6.22
N THR A 186 2.34 -3.78 7.08
CA THR A 186 3.49 -3.78 8.00
C THR A 186 4.82 -3.74 7.26
N MET A 187 5.02 -4.64 6.28
CA MET A 187 6.26 -4.68 5.49
C MET A 187 6.45 -3.39 4.69
N LEU A 188 5.36 -2.82 4.19
CA LEU A 188 5.40 -1.57 3.46
C LEU A 188 5.82 -0.40 4.36
N CYS A 189 5.25 -0.27 5.55
CA CYS A 189 5.62 0.77 6.50
C CYS A 189 7.07 0.62 6.97
N ALA A 190 7.53 -0.62 7.22
CA ALA A 190 8.91 -0.91 7.56
C ALA A 190 9.89 -0.54 6.45
N ALA A 191 9.54 -0.80 5.19
CA ALA A 191 10.33 -0.39 4.03
C ALA A 191 10.35 1.13 3.87
N MET A 192 9.18 1.79 3.97
CA MET A 192 9.07 3.25 3.85
C MET A 192 9.89 3.98 4.91
N ALA A 193 9.80 3.55 6.17
CA ALA A 193 10.57 4.12 7.28
C ALA A 193 12.10 4.01 7.12
N LYS A 194 12.58 3.17 6.18
CA LYS A 194 14.01 3.04 5.86
C LYS A 194 14.48 3.95 4.72
N ILE A 195 13.58 4.34 3.83
CA ILE A 195 13.93 5.05 2.59
C ILE A 195 13.40 6.49 2.52
N ASP A 196 12.55 6.87 3.47
CA ASP A 196 11.96 8.20 3.54
C ASP A 196 11.89 8.65 5.00
N SER A 197 12.29 9.90 5.25
CA SER A 197 12.35 10.51 6.58
C SER A 197 11.12 11.35 6.92
N SER A 198 10.19 11.54 5.98
CA SER A 198 8.94 12.26 6.24
C SER A 198 8.12 11.55 7.32
N SER A 199 7.27 12.29 8.05
CA SER A 199 6.28 11.67 8.92
C SER A 199 5.36 10.75 8.11
N MET A 200 4.82 9.73 8.77
CA MET A 200 3.98 8.74 8.12
C MET A 200 2.73 8.48 8.94
N VAL A 201 1.58 8.51 8.27
CA VAL A 201 0.29 8.12 8.82
C VAL A 201 -0.28 6.93 8.05
N VAL A 202 -0.76 5.94 8.79
CA VAL A 202 -1.49 4.79 8.25
C VAL A 202 -2.97 4.95 8.60
N TYR A 203 -3.78 5.13 7.57
CA TYR A 203 -5.23 5.06 7.66
C TYR A 203 -5.69 3.61 7.52
N GLN A 204 -6.24 3.07 8.59
CA GLN A 204 -6.79 1.71 8.65
C GLN A 204 -8.19 1.72 8.04
N VAL A 205 -8.31 1.24 6.81
CA VAL A 205 -9.58 1.17 6.07
C VAL A 205 -10.35 -0.06 6.52
N LYS A 206 -11.48 0.15 7.22
CA LYS A 206 -12.40 -0.91 7.60
C LYS A 206 -12.86 -1.70 6.36
N GLU A 207 -12.67 -3.02 6.38
CA GLU A 207 -13.12 -3.92 5.33
C GLU A 207 -13.82 -5.12 5.99
N LYS A 208 -15.11 -5.32 5.66
CA LYS A 208 -16.01 -6.27 6.33
C LYS A 208 -16.08 -5.97 7.84
N ASN A 209 -15.89 -6.99 8.68
CA ASN A 209 -16.02 -6.90 10.14
C ASN A 209 -14.70 -6.57 10.85
N LEU A 210 -13.64 -6.25 10.11
CA LEU A 210 -12.33 -5.92 10.69
C LEU A 210 -12.08 -4.42 10.58
N ASP A 211 -11.94 -3.77 11.71
CA ASP A 211 -11.78 -2.32 11.86
C ASP A 211 -10.32 -1.90 12.04
N LYS A 212 -9.47 -2.81 12.55
CA LYS A 212 -8.06 -2.52 12.87
C LYS A 212 -7.10 -3.57 12.33
N LEU A 213 -5.88 -3.14 12.05
CA LEU A 213 -4.73 -4.03 11.81
C LEU A 213 -4.42 -4.84 13.08
N PRO A 214 -3.79 -6.02 13.00
CA PRO A 214 -3.45 -6.81 14.18
C PRO A 214 -2.57 -6.04 15.17
N GLU A 215 -2.76 -6.27 16.45
CA GLU A 215 -2.01 -5.57 17.51
C GLU A 215 -0.49 -5.66 17.38
N PRO A 216 0.12 -6.84 17.11
CA PRO A 216 1.58 -6.90 16.93
C PRO A 216 2.07 -6.04 15.77
N ASP A 217 1.30 -5.96 14.68
CA ASP A 217 1.63 -5.17 13.51
C ASP A 217 1.54 -3.66 13.81
N ARG A 218 0.51 -3.24 14.57
CA ARG A 218 0.38 -1.86 15.06
C ARG A 218 1.53 -1.46 15.98
N ASN A 219 1.95 -2.35 16.88
CA ASN A 219 3.07 -2.08 17.79
C ASN A 219 4.38 -1.86 17.04
N VAL A 220 4.62 -2.61 15.95
CA VAL A 220 5.76 -2.37 15.05
C VAL A 220 5.65 -1.02 14.37
N MET A 221 4.47 -0.68 13.82
CA MET A 221 4.24 0.61 13.20
C MET A 221 4.52 1.77 14.17
N THR A 222 4.01 1.71 15.40
CA THR A 222 4.30 2.71 16.44
C THR A 222 5.80 2.80 16.75
N LYS A 223 6.51 1.67 16.86
CA LYS A 223 7.97 1.64 17.09
C LYS A 223 8.76 2.25 15.93
N LEU A 224 8.22 2.22 14.72
CA LEU A 224 8.77 2.88 13.53
C LEU A 224 8.40 4.38 13.44
N GLY A 225 7.68 4.93 14.42
CA GLY A 225 7.23 6.32 14.41
C GLY A 225 6.00 6.58 13.51
N VAL A 226 5.27 5.54 13.12
CA VAL A 226 4.07 5.66 12.28
C VAL A 226 2.87 6.03 13.13
N HIS A 227 2.13 7.07 12.72
CA HIS A 227 0.84 7.42 13.30
C HIS A 227 -0.26 6.54 12.72
N LEU A 228 -1.16 6.02 13.57
CA LEU A 228 -2.25 5.15 13.15
C LEU A 228 -3.58 5.85 13.35
N GLU A 229 -4.36 5.95 12.28
CA GLU A 229 -5.72 6.49 12.29
C GLU A 229 -6.70 5.45 11.75
N GLN A 230 -7.90 5.39 12.33
CA GLN A 230 -8.97 4.55 11.80
C GLN A 230 -9.82 5.37 10.84
N ILE A 231 -10.06 4.84 9.64
CA ILE A 231 -11.02 5.39 8.71
C ILE A 231 -12.10 4.35 8.45
N ASP A 232 -13.31 4.66 8.90
CA ASP A 232 -14.47 3.85 8.59
C ASP A 232 -15.60 4.74 8.06
N GLU A 233 -16.47 4.12 7.27
CA GLU A 233 -17.61 4.81 6.67
C GLU A 233 -18.64 5.25 7.73
N GLU A 234 -18.65 4.65 8.93
CA GLU A 234 -19.59 4.96 10.01
C GLU A 234 -19.20 6.20 10.83
N ILE A 235 -17.91 6.48 11.01
CA ILE A 235 -17.37 7.67 11.67
C ILE A 235 -17.73 8.91 10.82
N THR A 236 -17.87 8.77 9.49
CA THR A 236 -18.43 9.85 8.65
C THR A 236 -19.93 10.10 8.86
N ARG A 237 -20.68 9.16 9.47
CA ARG A 237 -22.11 9.32 9.77
C ARG A 237 -22.37 10.09 11.07
N THR A 238 -21.50 9.93 12.07
CA THR A 238 -21.67 10.53 13.41
C THR A 238 -20.99 11.89 13.58
N MET A 239 -19.95 12.19 12.79
CA MET A 239 -19.26 13.48 12.89
C MET A 239 -19.92 14.56 12.03
N GLY A 240 -20.86 15.29 12.61
CA GLY A 240 -21.53 16.44 12.00
C GLY A 240 -20.65 17.62 11.55
N LYS A 241 -19.30 17.54 11.59
CA LYS A 241 -18.38 18.63 11.19
C LYS A 241 -16.98 18.21 10.67
N GLY A 242 -16.72 16.95 10.31
CA GLY A 242 -15.37 16.53 9.90
C GLY A 242 -15.07 16.67 8.40
N GLU A 243 -14.73 17.86 7.88
CA GLU A 243 -14.26 17.99 6.48
C GLU A 243 -12.98 17.17 6.21
N SER A 244 -12.12 16.98 7.21
CA SER A 244 -10.87 16.23 7.11
C SER A 244 -11.08 14.74 6.80
N LEU A 245 -11.95 14.04 7.54
CA LEU A 245 -12.16 12.60 7.36
C LEU A 245 -12.83 12.28 6.01
N ARG A 246 -13.79 13.11 5.60
CA ARG A 246 -14.42 12.99 4.27
C ARG A 246 -13.37 13.10 3.17
N SER A 247 -12.43 14.04 3.31
CA SER A 247 -11.31 14.21 2.37
C SER A 247 -10.42 12.97 2.31
N LYS A 248 -10.18 12.27 3.43
CA LYS A 248 -9.37 11.04 3.45
C LYS A 248 -10.06 9.88 2.75
N ILE A 249 -11.36 9.67 2.98
CA ILE A 249 -12.13 8.62 2.30
C ILE A 249 -12.23 8.90 0.79
N PHE A 250 -12.48 10.16 0.42
CA PHE A 250 -12.49 10.56 -0.98
C PHE A 250 -11.13 10.30 -1.65
N THR A 251 -10.02 10.69 -1.01
CA THR A 251 -8.65 10.41 -1.49
C THR A 251 -8.41 8.92 -1.68
N TYR A 252 -8.79 8.09 -0.71
CA TYR A 252 -8.71 6.63 -0.81
C TYR A 252 -9.50 6.08 -2.01
N ASN A 253 -10.74 6.54 -2.19
CA ASN A 253 -11.57 6.10 -3.29
C ASN A 253 -11.04 6.58 -4.66
N LEU A 254 -10.44 7.77 -4.75
CA LEU A 254 -9.75 8.21 -5.96
C LEU A 254 -8.53 7.35 -6.24
N LEU A 255 -7.71 7.03 -5.23
CA LEU A 255 -6.55 6.15 -5.42
C LEU A 255 -6.96 4.77 -5.98
N ARG A 256 -8.11 4.24 -5.53
CA ARG A 256 -8.69 2.99 -6.05
C ARG A 256 -9.16 3.09 -7.50
N VAL A 257 -9.88 4.15 -7.83
CA VAL A 257 -10.53 4.28 -9.14
C VAL A 257 -9.57 4.83 -10.19
N ARG A 258 -8.77 5.84 -9.82
CA ARG A 258 -7.90 6.63 -10.71
C ARG A 258 -6.42 6.25 -10.64
N GLY A 259 -6.01 5.46 -9.64
CA GLY A 259 -4.60 5.17 -9.39
C GLY A 259 -3.90 6.30 -8.63
N ALA A 260 -2.57 6.26 -8.61
CA ALA A 260 -1.74 7.26 -7.93
C ALA A 260 -1.98 8.67 -8.48
N LYS A 261 -1.69 9.67 -7.63
CA LYS A 261 -1.86 11.09 -7.95
C LYS A 261 -1.05 11.46 -9.20
N LYS A 262 -1.76 11.78 -10.28
CA LYS A 262 -1.22 12.38 -11.50
C LYS A 262 -2.26 13.34 -12.07
N CYS A 263 -1.86 14.57 -12.38
CA CYS A 263 -2.78 15.55 -12.95
C CYS A 263 -3.37 15.01 -14.26
N ALA A 264 -4.69 15.11 -14.41
CA ALA A 264 -5.38 14.63 -15.58
C ALA A 264 -5.18 15.52 -16.82
N TRP A 265 -4.73 16.77 -16.63
CA TRP A 265 -4.67 17.79 -17.69
C TRP A 265 -3.25 18.17 -18.10
N CYS A 266 -2.23 17.74 -17.35
CA CYS A 266 -0.82 17.96 -17.67
C CYS A 266 0.06 16.82 -17.13
N ASP A 267 1.36 16.90 -17.38
CA ASP A 267 2.32 15.87 -16.98
C ASP A 267 2.76 15.95 -15.50
N CYS A 268 2.11 16.79 -14.68
CA CYS A 268 2.42 16.90 -13.25
C CYS A 268 2.05 15.60 -12.52
N ASP A 269 3.03 14.97 -11.88
CA ASP A 269 2.87 13.76 -11.05
C ASP A 269 3.38 13.95 -9.61
N VAL A 270 3.66 15.19 -9.20
CA VAL A 270 4.11 15.56 -7.85
C VAL A 270 2.95 15.44 -6.84
N PRO A 271 2.90 14.42 -5.96
CA PRO A 271 1.72 14.13 -5.14
C PRO A 271 1.30 15.25 -4.19
N GLN A 272 2.26 16.04 -3.70
CA GLN A 272 2.07 17.10 -2.71
C GLN A 272 1.27 18.30 -3.25
N ILE A 273 1.27 18.49 -4.59
CA ILE A 273 0.53 19.58 -5.25
C ILE A 273 -0.67 19.08 -6.06
N ILE A 274 -0.95 17.78 -6.00
CA ILE A 274 -2.10 17.15 -6.66
C ILE A 274 -3.20 16.90 -5.64
N GLU A 275 -4.38 17.34 -6.00
CA GLU A 275 -5.59 17.33 -5.19
C GLU A 275 -6.70 16.58 -5.94
N GLY A 276 -7.62 16.01 -5.17
CA GLY A 276 -8.83 15.42 -5.73
C GLY A 276 -9.87 16.50 -5.98
N ALA A 277 -10.13 16.82 -7.23
CA ALA A 277 -11.17 17.76 -7.64
C ALA A 277 -12.49 17.02 -7.84
N HIS A 278 -13.56 17.49 -7.20
CA HIS A 278 -14.89 16.91 -7.39
C HIS A 278 -15.49 17.33 -8.74
N ILE A 279 -15.98 16.37 -9.52
CA ILE A 279 -16.72 16.64 -10.77
C ILE A 279 -18.01 17.39 -10.42
N TRP A 280 -18.87 16.80 -9.60
CA TRP A 280 -20.00 17.47 -8.96
C TRP A 280 -19.55 18.04 -7.61
N PRO A 281 -19.38 19.37 -7.48
CA PRO A 281 -18.69 19.96 -6.34
C PRO A 281 -19.51 19.83 -5.05
N VAL A 282 -18.80 19.69 -3.92
CA VAL A 282 -19.39 19.44 -2.59
C VAL A 282 -20.44 20.50 -2.21
N TYR A 283 -20.25 21.77 -2.58
CA TYR A 283 -21.23 22.81 -2.28
C TYR A 283 -22.56 22.61 -3.04
N LYS A 284 -22.52 22.08 -4.27
CA LYS A 284 -23.74 21.71 -5.01
C LYS A 284 -24.39 20.47 -4.42
N ILE A 285 -23.60 19.47 -4.03
CA ILE A 285 -24.09 18.27 -3.33
C ILE A 285 -24.84 18.66 -2.05
N ARG A 286 -24.25 19.54 -1.23
CA ARG A 286 -24.86 20.03 0.02
C ARG A 286 -26.23 20.67 -0.20
N LYS A 287 -26.40 21.41 -1.30
CA LYS A 287 -27.64 22.10 -1.69
C LYS A 287 -28.62 21.21 -2.48
N SER A 288 -28.23 19.99 -2.82
CA SER A 288 -29.07 19.08 -3.60
C SER A 288 -30.23 18.51 -2.78
N PRO A 289 -31.32 18.06 -3.42
CA PRO A 289 -32.47 17.45 -2.74
C PRO A 289 -32.21 16.01 -2.25
N LEU A 290 -30.98 15.49 -2.41
CA LEU A 290 -30.62 14.16 -1.91
C LEU A 290 -30.72 14.11 -0.39
N ASP A 291 -31.02 12.92 0.16
CA ASP A 291 -30.84 12.67 1.59
C ASP A 291 -29.36 12.73 1.99
N GLU A 292 -29.09 12.81 3.30
CA GLU A 292 -27.73 12.96 3.82
C GLU A 292 -26.81 11.77 3.50
N GLU A 293 -27.33 10.55 3.38
CA GLU A 293 -26.52 9.37 3.02
C GLU A 293 -26.10 9.45 1.55
N ASN A 294 -27.02 9.79 0.65
CA ASN A 294 -26.73 9.97 -0.77
C ASN A 294 -25.80 11.16 -1.03
N LYS A 295 -25.91 12.25 -0.27
CA LYS A 295 -24.94 13.36 -0.29
C LYS A 295 -23.55 12.88 0.14
N ARG A 296 -23.45 12.07 1.20
CA ARG A 296 -22.20 11.52 1.69
C ARG A 296 -21.54 10.58 0.68
N ILE A 297 -22.32 9.69 0.07
CA ILE A 297 -21.86 8.81 -1.01
C ILE A 297 -21.30 9.65 -2.14
N ALA A 298 -22.06 10.62 -2.66
CA ALA A 298 -21.61 11.49 -3.75
C ALA A 298 -20.32 12.26 -3.40
N ALA A 299 -20.19 12.74 -2.16
CA ALA A 299 -19.03 13.53 -1.74
C ALA A 299 -17.76 12.69 -1.48
N THR A 300 -17.89 11.36 -1.36
CA THR A 300 -16.78 10.43 -1.11
C THR A 300 -16.52 9.44 -2.26
N ASP A 301 -17.38 9.42 -3.28
CA ASP A 301 -17.26 8.54 -4.44
C ASP A 301 -16.04 8.89 -5.29
N GLY A 302 -15.18 7.89 -5.55
CA GLY A 302 -14.00 8.04 -6.40
C GLY A 302 -14.32 8.34 -7.87
N ASN A 303 -15.52 7.96 -8.35
CA ASN A 303 -15.97 8.32 -9.69
C ASN A 303 -16.36 9.79 -9.80
N ASN A 304 -16.67 10.45 -8.68
CA ASN A 304 -16.91 11.89 -8.62
C ASN A 304 -15.60 12.70 -8.52
N GLY A 305 -14.43 12.09 -8.76
CA GLY A 305 -13.16 12.75 -8.58
C GLY A 305 -12.20 12.63 -9.76
N ILE A 306 -11.39 13.67 -9.92
CA ILE A 306 -10.29 13.77 -10.87
C ILE A 306 -9.06 14.24 -10.11
N TRP A 307 -7.89 13.65 -10.38
CA TRP A 307 -6.62 14.19 -9.89
C TRP A 307 -6.23 15.42 -10.71
N LEU A 308 -6.10 16.58 -10.06
CA LEU A 308 -5.65 17.82 -10.69
C LEU A 308 -4.54 18.45 -9.87
N CYS A 309 -3.54 19.04 -10.51
CA CYS A 309 -2.61 19.91 -9.79
C CYS A 309 -3.35 21.17 -9.31
N ARG A 310 -2.87 21.81 -8.25
CA ARG A 310 -3.50 23.01 -7.65
C ARG A 310 -3.96 24.06 -8.67
N ASN A 311 -3.14 24.33 -9.68
CA ASN A 311 -3.48 25.29 -10.73
C ASN A 311 -4.72 24.85 -11.53
N HIS A 312 -4.71 23.61 -12.03
CA HIS A 312 -5.84 23.06 -12.80
C HIS A 312 -7.08 22.84 -11.96
N HIS A 313 -6.91 22.45 -10.69
CA HIS A 313 -8.01 22.32 -9.74
C HIS A 313 -8.74 23.66 -9.57
N LYS A 314 -8.00 24.75 -9.32
CA LYS A 314 -8.60 26.08 -9.17
C LYS A 314 -9.30 26.55 -10.44
N LEU A 315 -8.70 26.31 -11.61
CA LEU A 315 -9.31 26.65 -12.89
C LEU A 315 -10.62 25.89 -13.15
N PHE A 316 -10.69 24.62 -12.72
CA PHE A 316 -11.89 23.81 -12.84
C PHE A 316 -13.01 24.31 -11.91
N ASP A 317 -12.69 24.54 -10.64
CA ASP A 317 -13.64 24.98 -9.61
C ASP A 317 -14.27 26.35 -9.92
N GLU A 318 -13.47 27.28 -10.45
CA GLU A 318 -13.95 28.60 -10.88
C GLU A 318 -14.72 28.58 -12.22
N GLY A 319 -14.81 27.41 -12.87
CA GLY A 319 -15.46 27.27 -14.18
C GLY A 319 -14.73 28.02 -15.31
N ILE A 320 -13.44 28.31 -15.13
CA ILE A 320 -12.59 28.92 -16.16
C ILE A 320 -12.23 27.88 -17.21
N VAL A 321 -11.88 26.67 -16.76
CA VAL A 321 -11.76 25.48 -17.60
C VAL A 321 -12.89 24.53 -17.23
N TYR A 322 -13.59 23.99 -18.22
CA TYR A 322 -14.72 23.10 -18.01
C TYR A 322 -14.70 21.94 -19.01
N ILE A 323 -15.24 20.80 -18.63
CA ILE A 323 -15.40 19.65 -19.52
C ILE A 323 -16.72 19.82 -20.28
N ASP A 324 -16.69 19.83 -21.61
CA ASP A 324 -17.92 19.82 -22.41
C ASP A 324 -18.61 18.45 -22.31
N ALA A 325 -19.86 18.41 -21.85
CA ALA A 325 -20.55 17.14 -21.55
C ALA A 325 -20.86 16.28 -22.79
N LYS A 326 -20.82 16.86 -24.00
CA LYS A 326 -21.09 16.13 -25.25
C LYS A 326 -19.83 15.54 -25.84
N SER A 327 -18.80 16.36 -26.00
CA SER A 327 -17.53 15.99 -26.63
C SER A 327 -16.50 15.42 -25.65
N LEU A 328 -16.71 15.60 -24.35
CA LEU A 328 -15.76 15.30 -23.28
C LEU A 328 -14.40 16.01 -23.46
N ASN A 329 -14.33 17.07 -24.25
CA ASN A 329 -13.13 17.88 -24.36
C ASN A 329 -13.16 19.04 -23.36
N LEU A 330 -11.99 19.39 -22.83
CA LEU A 330 -11.81 20.60 -22.05
C LEU A 330 -12.01 21.84 -22.92
N GLN A 331 -12.76 22.78 -22.38
CA GLN A 331 -13.06 24.07 -22.98
C GLN A 331 -12.65 25.17 -22.01
N LEU A 332 -12.23 26.31 -22.56
CA LEU A 332 -11.89 27.50 -21.80
C LEU A 332 -12.98 28.55 -21.98
N LYS A 333 -13.33 29.22 -20.89
CA LYS A 333 -14.21 30.39 -20.96
C LYS A 333 -13.53 31.49 -21.77
N SER A 334 -14.13 31.86 -22.90
CA SER A 334 -13.55 32.78 -23.88
C SER A 334 -13.33 34.20 -23.34
N SER A 335 -14.03 34.60 -22.29
CA SER A 335 -13.96 35.93 -21.69
C SER A 335 -12.80 36.12 -20.70
N PHE A 336 -11.90 35.14 -20.54
CA PHE A 336 -10.84 35.21 -19.53
C PHE A 336 -9.54 35.86 -20.03
N ASN A 337 -9.11 36.93 -19.38
CA ASN A 337 -7.81 37.54 -19.59
C ASN A 337 -6.70 36.55 -19.18
N GLY A 338 -5.86 36.13 -20.12
CA GLY A 338 -4.85 35.08 -19.90
C GLY A 338 -5.17 33.73 -20.55
N TYR A 339 -6.15 33.70 -21.47
CA TYR A 339 -6.51 32.52 -22.26
C TYR A 339 -5.31 31.73 -22.80
N SER A 340 -4.35 32.41 -23.44
CA SER A 340 -3.17 31.77 -24.04
C SER A 340 -2.26 31.11 -22.99
N TYR A 341 -2.19 31.66 -21.78
CA TYR A 341 -1.42 31.08 -20.68
C TYR A 341 -2.09 29.80 -20.17
N ILE A 342 -3.41 29.86 -19.93
CA ILE A 342 -4.18 28.71 -19.43
C ILE A 342 -4.17 27.58 -20.48
N GLN A 343 -4.39 27.91 -21.74
CA GLN A 343 -4.40 26.93 -22.82
C GLN A 343 -3.05 26.20 -22.92
N LYS A 344 -1.92 26.91 -22.80
CA LYS A 344 -0.58 26.29 -22.81
C LYS A 344 -0.33 25.35 -21.62
N SER A 345 -1.03 25.57 -20.50
CA SER A 345 -0.91 24.73 -19.30
C SER A 345 -1.65 23.38 -19.44
N ILE A 346 -2.61 23.28 -20.36
CA ILE A 346 -3.36 22.05 -20.64
C ILE A 346 -2.62 21.29 -21.73
N LYS A 347 -2.12 20.10 -21.38
CA LYS A 347 -1.46 19.17 -22.33
C LYS A 347 -2.39 18.04 -22.77
N ILE A 348 -3.38 17.71 -21.94
CA ILE A 348 -4.35 16.65 -22.18
C ILE A 348 -5.74 17.29 -22.10
N SER A 349 -6.40 17.42 -23.26
CA SER A 349 -7.72 18.03 -23.37
C SER A 349 -8.87 17.04 -23.38
N ASP A 350 -8.60 15.75 -23.63
CA ASP A 350 -9.62 14.71 -23.63
C ASP A 350 -9.92 14.25 -22.20
N ALA A 351 -11.19 14.31 -21.81
CA ALA A 351 -11.69 13.88 -20.52
C ALA A 351 -12.24 12.45 -20.48
N SER A 352 -12.30 11.76 -21.63
CA SER A 352 -12.80 10.40 -21.75
C SER A 352 -12.14 9.43 -20.76
N ASP A 353 -10.89 9.69 -20.42
CA ASP A 353 -10.05 8.90 -19.54
C ASP A 353 -10.44 8.96 -18.05
N TYR A 354 -11.22 9.97 -17.66
CA TYR A 354 -11.73 10.15 -16.29
C TYR A 354 -13.24 10.39 -16.22
N ILE A 355 -13.91 10.64 -17.34
CA ILE A 355 -15.36 10.50 -17.52
C ILE A 355 -15.61 9.19 -18.27
N ASP A 356 -15.16 8.09 -17.67
CA ASP A 356 -14.97 6.79 -18.30
C ASP A 356 -16.03 5.75 -17.90
N ASN A 357 -17.03 6.15 -17.11
CA ASN A 357 -18.17 5.32 -16.75
C ASN A 357 -19.45 6.15 -16.56
N LYS A 358 -20.57 5.44 -16.36
CA LYS A 358 -21.89 6.04 -16.22
C LYS A 358 -21.98 6.94 -14.99
N GLU A 359 -21.36 6.53 -13.89
CA GLU A 359 -21.37 7.27 -12.62
C GLU A 359 -20.63 8.61 -12.75
N ALA A 360 -19.41 8.62 -13.31
CA ALA A 360 -18.66 9.85 -13.57
C ALA A 360 -19.42 10.80 -14.51
N LYS A 361 -20.08 10.25 -15.55
CA LYS A 361 -20.92 11.02 -16.46
C LYS A 361 -22.13 11.65 -15.76
N GLN A 362 -22.80 10.91 -14.86
CA GLN A 362 -23.90 11.46 -14.07
C GLN A 362 -23.45 12.61 -13.16
N TYR A 363 -22.25 12.53 -12.56
CA TYR A 363 -21.70 13.65 -11.80
C TYR A 363 -21.41 14.86 -12.68
N LEU A 364 -20.92 14.65 -13.90
CA LEU A 364 -20.70 15.73 -14.86
C LEU A 364 -22.02 16.41 -15.26
N GLU A 365 -23.06 15.63 -15.53
CA GLU A 365 -24.39 16.13 -15.84
C GLU A 365 -24.99 16.93 -14.66
N LYS A 366 -24.81 16.46 -13.42
CA LYS A 366 -25.18 17.20 -12.20
C LYS A 366 -24.34 18.46 -11.97
N ARG A 367 -23.07 18.49 -12.40
CA ARG A 367 -22.23 19.70 -12.33
C ARG A 367 -22.85 20.84 -13.14
N TYR A 368 -23.42 20.54 -14.30
CA TYR A 368 -23.98 21.53 -15.23
C TYR A 368 -25.51 21.59 -15.24
N ASP A 369 -26.15 20.95 -14.26
CA ASP A 369 -27.61 20.95 -14.11
C ASP A 369 -28.35 20.45 -15.38
N LEU A 370 -27.76 19.45 -16.07
CA LEU A 370 -28.29 18.84 -17.31
C LEU A 370 -29.33 17.75 -17.07
N ILE A 371 -29.38 17.21 -15.85
CA ILE A 371 -30.44 16.32 -15.38
C ILE A 371 -31.33 17.12 -14.44
N LYS A 372 -32.64 17.14 -14.72
CA LYS A 372 -33.67 17.69 -13.82
C LYS A 372 -34.15 16.67 -12.81
#